data_AF-W4PGM4-F1
#
_entry.id   AF-W4PGM4-F1
#
_cell.length_a   1.000
_cell.length_b   1.000
_cell.length_c   1.000
_cell.angle_alpha   90.00
_cell.angle_beta   90.00
_cell.angle_gamma   90.00
#
_symmetry.space_group_name_H-M   'P 1'
#
loop_
_entity.id
_entity.type
_entity.pdbx_description
1 polymer ?
#
loop_
_entity_poly.entity_id
_entity_poly.type
_entity_poly.pdbx_seq_one_letter_code
_entity_poly.pdbx_strand_id
1 'polypeptide(L)'
;MMKIKLTILTLCFMNMMQAQNPFFEKYSTPHGTTPFNKIKTEHFEPAIKEGIRRQADEINAIANDLSTPTFENTVLAYEKSGQLLGHVTTVFGNLRGAETNEELQKLAREMAPLLNEHYNNIMLNEKLFERIKSVYEQRERTNLTAEQHHLVKETYTALSAMELTYPTKTEKNIVS
;
A
#
# COMPACT_ATOMS: atom_id res chain seq x y z
N MET A 1 22.78 15.98 30.66
CA MET A 1 23.61 16.09 29.44
C MET A 1 23.99 14.74 28.81
N MET A 2 24.44 13.72 29.57
CA MET A 2 24.86 12.43 28.98
C MET A 2 23.71 11.62 28.34
N LYS A 3 22.50 11.63 28.94
CA LYS A 3 21.31 10.95 28.39
C LYS A 3 20.81 11.57 27.09
N ILE A 4 20.80 12.91 26.98
CA ILE A 4 20.37 13.63 25.75
C ILE A 4 21.31 13.33 24.58
N LYS A 5 22.63 13.29 24.81
CA LYS A 5 23.60 12.90 23.77
C LYS A 5 23.44 11.44 23.33
N LEU A 6 23.14 10.53 24.26
CA LEU A 6 22.91 9.10 23.95
C LEU A 6 21.62 8.90 23.16
N THR A 7 20.54 9.61 23.49
CA THR A 7 19.26 9.58 22.74
C THR A 7 19.38 10.22 21.35
N ILE A 8 20.10 11.34 21.22
CA ILE A 8 20.38 11.94 19.90
C ILE A 8 21.25 11.00 19.05
N LEU A 9 22.24 10.34 19.63
CA LEU A 9 23.09 9.37 18.92
C LEU A 9 22.29 8.13 18.45
N THR A 10 21.37 7.60 19.27
CA THR A 10 20.49 6.49 18.87
C THR A 10 19.46 6.91 17.81
N LEU A 11 18.90 8.12 17.91
CA LEU A 11 18.00 8.69 16.90
C LEU A 11 18.71 8.91 15.56
N CYS A 12 19.97 9.38 15.57
CA CYS A 12 20.80 9.52 14.38
C CYS A 12 21.16 8.15 13.75
N PHE A 13 21.47 7.15 14.57
CA PHE A 13 21.73 5.79 14.08
C PHE A 13 20.49 5.14 13.42
N MET A 14 19.30 5.31 14.01
CA MET A 14 18.04 4.86 13.41
C MET A 14 17.75 5.55 12.07
N ASN A 15 18.00 6.86 11.96
CA ASN A 15 17.83 7.60 10.70
C ASN A 15 18.84 7.19 9.62
N MET A 16 20.10 6.90 9.99
CA MET A 16 21.11 6.40 9.03
C MET A 16 20.80 4.99 8.51
N MET A 17 20.25 4.09 9.35
CA MET A 17 19.79 2.77 8.89
C MET A 17 18.59 2.87 7.93
N GLN A 18 17.67 3.80 8.16
CA GLN A 18 16.58 4.07 7.19
C GLN A 18 17.12 4.56 5.84
N ALA A 19 18.16 5.40 5.84
CA ALA A 19 18.76 5.92 4.59
C ALA A 19 19.54 4.87 3.78
N GLN A 20 19.91 3.72 4.37
CA GLN A 20 20.65 2.62 3.70
C GLN A 20 19.78 1.40 3.41
N ASN A 21 18.44 1.50 3.55
CA ASN A 21 17.57 0.38 3.28
C ASN A 21 17.51 0.10 1.77
N PRO A 22 17.91 -1.11 1.30
CA PRO A 22 17.93 -1.43 -0.12
C PRO A 22 16.57 -1.26 -0.81
N PHE A 23 15.46 -1.36 -0.09
CA PHE A 23 14.12 -1.17 -0.65
C PHE A 23 13.83 0.28 -1.08
N PHE A 24 14.60 1.26 -0.64
CA PHE A 24 14.40 2.67 -0.99
C PHE A 24 15.27 3.12 -2.16
N GLU A 25 16.13 2.24 -2.68
CA GLU A 25 17.05 2.53 -3.76
C GLU A 25 16.55 1.98 -5.10
N LYS A 26 16.94 2.65 -6.20
CA LYS A 26 16.79 2.07 -7.53
C LYS A 26 17.87 1.00 -7.75
N TYR A 27 17.45 -0.20 -8.13
CA TYR A 27 18.39 -1.29 -8.37
C TYR A 27 19.21 -1.08 -9.65
N SER A 28 20.52 -1.29 -9.52
CA SER A 28 21.48 -1.29 -10.64
C SER A 28 21.79 -2.71 -11.15
N THR A 29 20.99 -3.70 -10.74
CA THR A 29 21.09 -5.09 -11.19
C THR A 29 20.59 -5.23 -12.64
N PRO A 30 21.00 -6.28 -13.38
CA PRO A 30 20.40 -6.58 -14.67
C PRO A 30 18.88 -6.66 -14.56
N HIS A 31 18.18 -5.95 -15.44
CA HIS A 31 16.72 -5.81 -15.48
C HIS A 31 16.07 -5.18 -14.24
N GLY A 32 16.84 -4.53 -13.35
CA GLY A 32 16.29 -3.90 -12.14
C GLY A 32 15.74 -4.93 -11.14
N THR A 33 16.29 -6.14 -11.14
CA THR A 33 15.90 -7.23 -10.24
C THR A 33 16.29 -6.96 -8.79
N THR A 34 15.50 -7.50 -7.85
CA THR A 34 15.77 -7.37 -6.42
C THR A 34 17.16 -7.93 -6.05
N PRO A 35 18.05 -7.14 -5.42
CA PRO A 35 19.36 -7.60 -4.98
C PRO A 35 19.21 -8.40 -3.67
N PHE A 36 18.72 -9.64 -3.75
CA PHE A 36 18.45 -10.49 -2.59
C PHE A 36 19.65 -10.64 -1.66
N ASN A 37 20.87 -10.63 -2.20
CA ASN A 37 22.12 -10.68 -1.43
C ASN A 37 22.35 -9.47 -0.50
N LYS A 38 21.66 -8.35 -0.74
CA LYS A 38 21.72 -7.14 0.10
C LYS A 38 20.56 -7.04 1.08
N ILE A 39 19.51 -7.85 0.90
CA ILE A 39 18.29 -7.76 1.72
C ILE A 39 18.45 -8.65 2.95
N LYS A 40 18.15 -8.06 4.11
CA LYS A 40 18.23 -8.71 5.41
C LYS A 40 16.90 -8.56 6.13
N THR A 41 16.65 -9.41 7.13
CA THR A 41 15.42 -9.39 7.93
C THR A 41 15.14 -8.00 8.52
N GLU A 42 16.19 -7.31 9.02
CA GLU A 42 16.11 -5.96 9.60
C GLU A 42 15.64 -4.86 8.64
N HIS A 43 15.67 -5.10 7.32
CA HIS A 43 15.22 -4.13 6.33
C HIS A 43 13.70 -4.15 6.12
N PHE A 44 13.01 -5.23 6.48
CA PHE A 44 11.60 -5.41 6.16
C PHE A 44 10.68 -4.53 7.00
N GLU A 45 10.81 -4.52 8.32
CA GLU A 45 9.96 -3.71 9.19
C GLU A 45 9.97 -2.21 8.79
N PRO A 46 11.13 -1.53 8.69
CA PRO A 46 11.15 -0.12 8.29
C PRO A 46 10.61 0.09 6.87
N ALA A 47 10.83 -0.85 5.94
CA ALA A 47 10.34 -0.71 4.57
C ALA A 47 8.82 -0.95 4.45
N ILE A 48 8.26 -1.88 5.23
CA ILE A 48 6.81 -2.10 5.32
C ILE A 48 6.13 -0.87 5.91
N LYS A 49 6.64 -0.35 7.04
CA LYS A 49 6.07 0.86 7.68
C LYS A 49 6.13 2.07 6.76
N GLU A 50 7.24 2.28 6.06
CA GLU A 50 7.36 3.36 5.09
C GLU A 50 6.47 3.13 3.86
N GLY A 51 6.32 1.89 3.40
CA GLY A 51 5.40 1.52 2.33
C GLY A 51 3.94 1.83 2.68
N ILE A 52 3.50 1.46 3.88
CA ILE A 52 2.18 1.80 4.43
C ILE A 52 1.99 3.32 4.43
N ARG A 53 2.95 4.07 4.98
CA ARG A 53 2.89 5.52 5.05
C ARG A 53 2.75 6.17 3.67
N ARG A 54 3.61 5.78 2.71
CA ARG A 54 3.58 6.31 1.34
C ARG A 54 2.27 5.99 0.62
N GLN A 55 1.81 4.74 0.72
CA GLN A 55 0.54 4.36 0.08
C GLN A 55 -0.64 5.11 0.71
N ALA A 56 -0.66 5.30 2.03
CA ALA A 56 -1.69 6.09 2.68
C ALA A 56 -1.71 7.53 2.16
N ASP A 57 -0.55 8.16 1.98
CA ASP A 57 -0.45 9.51 1.38
C ASP A 57 -0.95 9.54 -0.07
N GLU A 58 -0.56 8.56 -0.89
CA GLU A 58 -1.02 8.43 -2.28
C GLU A 58 -2.54 8.25 -2.37
N ILE A 59 -3.11 7.37 -1.55
CA ILE A 59 -4.55 7.14 -1.46
C ILE A 59 -5.28 8.40 -0.97
N ASN A 60 -4.74 9.10 0.02
CA ASN A 60 -5.31 10.35 0.49
C ASN A 60 -5.30 11.43 -0.59
N ALA A 61 -4.24 11.50 -1.40
CA ALA A 61 -4.17 12.43 -2.53
C ALA A 61 -5.25 12.12 -3.57
N ILE A 62 -5.44 10.84 -3.91
CA ILE A 62 -6.50 10.40 -4.85
C ILE A 62 -7.88 10.72 -4.27
N ALA A 63 -8.15 10.32 -3.03
CA ALA A 63 -9.45 10.46 -2.39
C ALA A 63 -9.89 11.92 -2.18
N ASN A 64 -8.93 12.85 -2.03
CA ASN A 64 -9.21 14.26 -1.79
C ASN A 64 -8.93 15.17 -2.99
N ASP A 65 -8.61 14.62 -4.17
CA ASP A 65 -8.52 15.40 -5.40
C ASP A 65 -9.90 16.03 -5.72
N LEU A 66 -9.91 17.34 -5.96
CA LEU A 66 -11.13 18.12 -6.24
C LEU A 66 -11.49 18.13 -7.73
N SER A 67 -10.61 17.64 -8.60
CA SER A 67 -10.90 17.49 -10.03
C SER A 67 -11.93 16.38 -10.26
N THR A 68 -12.66 16.49 -11.38
CA THR A 68 -13.61 15.46 -11.82
C THR A 68 -12.88 14.11 -11.92
N PRO A 69 -13.43 13.01 -11.36
CA PRO A 69 -12.82 11.69 -11.46
C PRO A 69 -12.67 11.25 -12.92
N THR A 70 -11.47 10.79 -13.26
CA THR A 70 -11.08 10.24 -14.57
C THR A 70 -10.37 8.91 -14.37
N PHE A 71 -10.18 8.15 -15.45
CA PHE A 71 -9.37 6.94 -15.39
C PHE A 71 -7.96 7.23 -14.84
N GLU A 72 -7.31 8.30 -15.31
CA GLU A 72 -5.93 8.65 -14.99
C GLU A 72 -5.75 9.10 -13.53
N ASN A 73 -6.57 10.04 -13.05
CA ASN A 73 -6.43 10.61 -11.70
C ASN A 73 -7.03 9.75 -10.58
N THR A 74 -7.73 8.66 -10.93
CA THR A 74 -8.45 7.84 -9.95
C THR A 74 -8.06 6.37 -10.08
N VAL A 75 -8.46 5.68 -11.15
CA VAL A 75 -8.27 4.22 -11.27
C VAL A 75 -6.80 3.88 -11.53
N LEU A 76 -6.16 4.55 -12.48
CA LEU A 76 -4.74 4.35 -12.77
C LEU A 76 -3.85 4.83 -11.63
N ALA A 77 -4.23 5.93 -10.97
CA ALA A 77 -3.50 6.42 -9.80
C ALA A 77 -3.61 5.43 -8.63
N TYR A 78 -4.80 4.86 -8.39
CA TYR A 78 -5.02 3.82 -7.39
C TYR A 78 -4.20 2.56 -7.68
N GLU A 79 -4.22 2.08 -8.93
CA GLU A 79 -3.45 0.91 -9.39
C GLU A 79 -1.94 1.11 -9.20
N LYS A 80 -1.45 2.34 -9.39
CA LYS A 80 -0.04 2.70 -9.20
C LYS A 80 0.33 2.97 -7.74
N SER A 81 -0.62 3.03 -6.83
CA SER A 81 -0.33 3.28 -5.42
C SER A 81 0.35 2.08 -4.77
N GLY A 82 1.13 2.33 -3.72
CA GLY A 82 1.70 1.28 -2.88
C GLY A 82 2.80 0.44 -3.53
N GLN A 83 3.44 0.93 -4.60
CA GLN A 83 4.52 0.20 -5.28
C GLN A 83 5.61 -0.27 -4.30
N LEU A 84 6.05 0.59 -3.38
CA LEU A 84 7.03 0.21 -2.36
C LEU A 84 6.50 -0.92 -1.46
N LEU A 85 5.27 -0.78 -0.95
CA LEU A 85 4.68 -1.78 -0.06
C LEU A 85 4.49 -3.12 -0.78
N GLY A 86 3.95 -3.12 -2.00
CA GLY A 86 3.76 -4.30 -2.84
C GLY A 86 5.08 -5.01 -3.15
N HIS A 87 6.13 -4.24 -3.47
CA HIS A 87 7.47 -4.78 -3.71
C HIS A 87 8.07 -5.43 -2.46
N VAL A 88 8.07 -4.72 -1.33
CA VAL A 88 8.62 -5.22 -0.06
C VAL A 88 7.89 -6.47 0.42
N THR A 89 6.55 -6.47 0.37
CA THR A 89 5.73 -7.61 0.80
C THR A 89 5.85 -8.82 -0.12
N THR A 90 6.04 -8.60 -1.43
CA THR A 90 6.36 -9.67 -2.39
C THR A 90 7.70 -10.33 -2.07
N VAL A 91 8.75 -9.52 -1.87
CA VAL A 91 10.07 -10.03 -1.51
C VAL A 91 10.02 -10.75 -0.16
N PHE A 92 9.29 -10.21 0.82
CA PHE A 92 9.10 -10.82 2.12
C PHE A 92 8.42 -12.19 2.01
N GLY A 93 7.33 -12.28 1.24
CA GLY A 93 6.62 -13.53 0.98
C GLY A 93 7.49 -14.59 0.31
N ASN A 94 8.28 -14.19 -0.70
CA ASN A 94 9.20 -15.08 -1.40
C ASN A 94 10.25 -15.68 -0.45
N LEU A 95 10.89 -14.84 0.40
CA LEU A 95 11.86 -15.34 1.38
C LEU A 95 11.21 -16.25 2.43
N ARG A 96 10.00 -15.91 2.89
CA ARG A 96 9.25 -16.73 3.84
C ARG A 96 8.88 -18.11 3.28
N GLY A 97 8.71 -18.22 1.96
CA GLY A 97 8.41 -19.47 1.27
C GLY A 97 9.66 -20.33 0.97
N ALA A 98 10.80 -19.70 0.69
CA ALA A 98 12.03 -20.39 0.29
C ALA A 98 13.00 -20.69 1.44
N GLU A 99 13.10 -19.79 2.42
CA GLU A 99 14.14 -19.81 3.46
C GLU A 99 13.57 -19.28 4.79
N THR A 100 12.49 -19.90 5.25
CA THR A 100 11.80 -19.48 6.49
C THR A 100 12.68 -19.71 7.72
N ASN A 101 12.61 -18.78 8.67
CA ASN A 101 13.27 -18.90 9.98
C ASN A 101 12.41 -18.21 11.06
N GLU A 102 12.77 -18.41 12.33
CA GLU A 102 11.99 -17.90 13.46
C GLU A 102 11.84 -16.37 13.44
N GLU A 103 12.89 -15.64 13.03
CA GLU A 103 12.90 -14.18 12.91
C GLU A 103 11.89 -13.69 11.85
N LEU A 104 11.87 -14.30 10.67
CA LEU A 104 10.92 -13.97 9.61
C LEU A 104 9.48 -14.31 10.01
N GLN A 105 9.26 -15.41 10.72
CA GLN A 105 7.93 -15.75 11.22
C GLN A 105 7.46 -14.80 12.32
N LYS A 106 8.35 -14.39 13.23
CA LYS A 106 8.06 -13.38 14.25
C LYS A 106 7.69 -12.06 13.60
N LEU A 107 8.48 -11.60 12.64
CA LEU A 107 8.19 -10.38 11.91
C LEU A 107 6.85 -10.47 11.17
N ALA A 108 6.52 -11.61 10.56
CA ALA A 108 5.24 -11.80 9.90
C ALA A 108 4.06 -11.65 10.85
N ARG A 109 4.14 -12.20 12.08
CA ARG A 109 3.11 -12.03 13.10
C ARG A 109 2.96 -10.58 13.55
N GLU A 110 4.08 -9.86 13.65
CA GLU A 110 4.09 -8.45 14.06
C GLU A 110 3.53 -7.52 12.97
N MET A 111 3.83 -7.80 11.69
CA MET A 111 3.41 -6.96 10.57
C MET A 111 2.01 -7.27 10.04
N ALA A 112 1.51 -8.50 10.22
CA ALA A 112 0.17 -8.89 9.77
C ALA A 112 -0.96 -7.94 10.23
N PRO A 113 -1.09 -7.57 11.52
CA PRO A 113 -2.14 -6.65 11.94
C PRO A 113 -2.02 -5.26 11.29
N LEU A 114 -0.81 -4.73 11.15
CA LEU A 114 -0.57 -3.41 10.52
C LEU A 114 -0.97 -3.41 9.04
N LEU A 115 -0.60 -4.47 8.32
CA LEU A 115 -0.97 -4.64 6.91
C LEU A 115 -2.49 -4.77 6.75
N ASN A 116 -3.13 -5.60 7.58
CA ASN A 116 -4.58 -5.77 7.54
C ASN A 116 -5.33 -4.47 7.82
N GLU A 117 -4.90 -3.72 8.85
CA GLU A 117 -5.48 -2.41 9.14
C GLU A 117 -5.32 -1.45 7.96
N HIS A 118 -4.13 -1.38 7.36
CA HIS A 118 -3.88 -0.56 6.19
C HIS A 118 -4.77 -0.91 5.00
N TYR A 119 -4.89 -2.20 4.65
CA TYR A 119 -5.76 -2.63 3.56
C TYR A 119 -7.24 -2.35 3.85
N ASN A 120 -7.69 -2.55 5.09
CA ASN A 120 -9.05 -2.21 5.50
C ASN A 120 -9.32 -0.71 5.38
N ASN A 121 -8.36 0.14 5.79
CA ASN A 121 -8.50 1.59 5.68
C ASN A 121 -8.63 2.07 4.22
N ILE A 122 -7.94 1.42 3.29
CA ILE A 122 -8.07 1.71 1.85
C ILE A 122 -9.43 1.24 1.32
N MET A 123 -9.80 -0.02 1.61
CA MET A 123 -11.03 -0.63 1.09
C MET A 123 -12.30 0.05 1.63
N LEU A 124 -12.27 0.54 2.86
CA LEU A 124 -13.38 1.24 3.51
C LEU A 124 -13.32 2.77 3.34
N ASN A 125 -12.44 3.29 2.47
CA ASN A 125 -12.36 4.72 2.21
C ASN A 125 -13.51 5.17 1.30
N GLU A 126 -14.57 5.70 1.89
CA GLU A 126 -15.78 6.16 1.20
C GLU A 126 -15.48 7.16 0.07
N LYS A 127 -14.56 8.12 0.29
CA LYS A 127 -14.21 9.12 -0.72
C LYS A 127 -13.51 8.50 -1.93
N LEU A 128 -12.58 7.57 -1.69
CA LEU A 128 -11.92 6.82 -2.75
C LEU A 128 -12.93 6.01 -3.55
N PHE A 129 -13.83 5.30 -2.84
CA PHE A 129 -14.87 4.50 -3.47
C PHE A 129 -15.78 5.33 -4.38
N GLU A 130 -16.30 6.46 -3.89
CA GLU A 130 -17.16 7.34 -4.69
C GLU A 130 -16.46 7.86 -5.96
N ARG A 131 -15.16 8.17 -5.88
CA ARG A 131 -14.38 8.56 -7.08
C ARG A 131 -14.28 7.40 -8.07
N ILE A 132 -13.96 6.19 -7.61
CA ILE A 132 -13.86 4.99 -8.47
C ILE A 132 -15.23 4.66 -9.10
N LYS A 133 -16.30 4.71 -8.31
CA LYS A 133 -17.67 4.53 -8.76
C LYS A 133 -18.06 5.53 -9.84
N SER A 134 -17.74 6.80 -9.67
CA SER A 134 -17.97 7.82 -10.69
C SER A 134 -17.29 7.48 -12.03
N VAL A 135 -16.05 6.98 -12.01
CA VAL A 135 -15.35 6.53 -13.23
C VAL A 135 -16.03 5.29 -13.82
N TYR A 136 -16.42 4.34 -12.98
CA TYR A 136 -17.13 3.13 -13.40
C TYR A 136 -18.47 3.44 -14.08
N GLU A 137 -19.28 4.33 -13.53
CA GLU A 137 -20.60 4.71 -14.08
C GLU A 137 -20.47 5.45 -15.43
N GLN A 138 -19.39 6.19 -15.62
CA GLN A 138 -19.14 6.98 -16.83
C GLN A 138 -18.38 6.21 -17.92
N ARG A 139 -17.83 5.04 -17.61
CA ARG A 139 -16.90 4.30 -18.48
C ARG A 139 -17.42 4.10 -19.91
N GLU A 140 -18.70 3.79 -20.09
CA GLU A 140 -19.32 3.53 -21.41
C GLU A 140 -19.45 4.79 -22.28
N ARG A 141 -19.27 5.98 -21.68
CA ARG A 141 -19.35 7.29 -22.33
C ARG A 141 -17.97 7.92 -22.58
N THR A 142 -16.90 7.23 -22.17
CA THR A 142 -15.51 7.68 -22.30
C THR A 142 -14.77 6.87 -23.36
N ASN A 143 -13.74 7.45 -23.97
CA ASN A 143 -12.95 6.80 -25.00
C ASN A 143 -11.84 5.89 -24.41
N LEU A 144 -12.21 5.00 -23.50
CA LEU A 144 -11.28 4.07 -22.85
C LEU A 144 -10.96 2.89 -23.77
N THR A 145 -9.74 2.35 -23.66
CA THR A 145 -9.40 1.08 -24.31
C THR A 145 -10.09 -0.10 -23.62
N ALA A 146 -10.11 -1.27 -24.27
CA ALA A 146 -10.68 -2.47 -23.69
C ALA A 146 -10.01 -2.84 -22.35
N GLU A 147 -8.69 -2.70 -22.26
CA GLU A 147 -7.90 -2.96 -21.05
C GLU A 147 -8.23 -1.97 -19.93
N GLN A 148 -8.42 -0.68 -20.26
CA GLN A 148 -8.81 0.33 -19.30
C GLN A 148 -10.23 0.08 -18.78
N HIS A 149 -11.17 -0.30 -19.65
CA HIS A 149 -12.51 -0.71 -19.24
C HIS A 149 -12.48 -1.90 -18.28
N HIS A 150 -11.66 -2.90 -18.59
CA HIS A 150 -11.50 -4.07 -17.73
C HIS A 150 -10.93 -3.67 -16.36
N LEU A 151 -9.87 -2.86 -16.33
CA LEU A 151 -9.29 -2.39 -15.07
C LEU A 151 -10.31 -1.61 -14.22
N VAL A 152 -11.06 -0.67 -14.81
CA VAL A 152 -12.12 0.07 -14.11
C VAL A 152 -13.15 -0.87 -13.48
N LYS A 153 -13.57 -1.91 -14.23
CA LYS A 153 -14.55 -2.88 -13.75
C LYS A 153 -14.00 -3.75 -12.61
N GLU A 154 -12.78 -4.27 -12.74
CA GLU A 154 -12.15 -5.09 -11.72
C GLU A 154 -11.92 -4.28 -10.43
N THR A 155 -11.39 -3.06 -10.56
CA THR A 155 -11.19 -2.15 -9.43
C THR A 155 -12.52 -1.87 -8.72
N TYR A 156 -13.58 -1.48 -9.44
CA TYR A 156 -14.88 -1.22 -8.83
C TYR A 156 -15.47 -2.46 -8.13
N THR A 157 -15.39 -3.63 -8.78
CA THR A 157 -15.94 -4.88 -8.25
C THR A 157 -15.25 -5.29 -6.95
N ALA A 158 -13.92 -5.16 -6.89
CA ALA A 158 -13.14 -5.48 -5.70
C ALA A 158 -13.54 -4.62 -4.49
N LEU A 159 -13.69 -3.30 -4.66
CA LEU A 159 -14.11 -2.42 -3.57
C LEU A 159 -15.58 -2.62 -3.18
N SER A 160 -16.47 -2.84 -4.16
CA SER A 160 -17.91 -3.04 -3.90
C SER A 160 -18.20 -4.34 -3.13
N ALA A 161 -17.43 -5.40 -3.37
CA ALA A 161 -17.58 -6.66 -2.64
C ALA A 161 -17.28 -6.49 -1.14
N MET A 162 -16.32 -5.62 -0.79
CA MET A 162 -16.01 -5.29 0.60
C MET A 162 -17.12 -4.48 1.27
N GLU A 163 -17.74 -3.52 0.57
CA GLU A 163 -18.88 -2.74 1.08
C GLU A 163 -20.07 -3.66 1.44
N LEU A 164 -20.40 -4.61 0.57
CA LEU A 164 -21.46 -5.60 0.82
C LEU A 164 -21.13 -6.57 1.96
N THR A 165 -19.85 -6.83 2.22
CA THR A 165 -19.39 -7.71 3.31
C THR A 165 -19.34 -6.99 4.65
N TYR A 166 -19.14 -5.67 4.65
CA TYR A 166 -19.04 -4.83 5.84
C TYR A 166 -19.94 -3.59 5.72
N PRO A 167 -21.26 -3.75 5.92
CA PRO A 167 -22.18 -2.62 5.82
C PRO A 167 -21.78 -1.52 6.80
N THR A 168 -21.64 -0.30 6.29
CA THR A 168 -21.27 0.87 7.07
C THR A 168 -22.31 1.12 8.18
N LYS A 169 -21.93 1.85 9.24
CA LYS A 169 -22.84 2.18 10.36
C LYS A 169 -24.15 2.85 9.90
N THR A 170 -24.15 3.49 8.75
CA THR A 170 -25.28 4.19 8.16
C THR A 170 -26.42 3.24 7.79
N GLU A 171 -26.14 2.00 7.36
CA GLU A 171 -27.16 1.02 7.00
C GLU A 171 -27.76 0.29 8.22
N LYS A 172 -27.01 0.18 9.32
CA LYS A 172 -27.52 -0.42 10.57
C LYS A 172 -28.68 0.36 11.19
N ASN A 173 -28.84 1.63 10.84
CA ASN A 173 -29.93 2.49 11.34
C ASN A 173 -31.19 2.48 10.44
N ILE A 174 -31.21 1.71 9.35
CA ILE A 174 -32.39 1.56 8.48
C ILE A 174 -33.18 0.29 8.86
N VAL A 175 -32.58 -0.59 9.65
CA VAL A 175 -33.21 -1.83 10.16
C VAL A 175 -33.18 -1.82 11.70
N SER A 176 -33.85 -0.84 12.29
CA SER A 176 -34.23 -0.83 13.71
C SER A 176 -35.58 -0.17 13.91
#